data_AF-A0A3M2S6U7-F1
#
_entry.id   AF-A0A3M2S6U7-F1
#
_cell.length_a   1.000
_cell.length_b   1.000
_cell.length_c   1.000
_cell.angle_alpha   90.00
_cell.angle_beta   90.00
_cell.angle_gamma   90.00
#
_symmetry.space_group_name_H-M   'P 1'
#
loop_
_entity.id
_entity.type
_entity.pdbx_description
1 polymer ?
#
loop_
_entity_poly.entity_id
_entity_poly.type
_entity_poly.pdbx_seq_one_letter_code
_entity_poly.pdbx_strand_id
1 'polypeptide(L)'
;MSRFIRRIINRRSAEHLDEVDNTPEDPEERVTIRNMRRIEKPKSMPWKARLSGSDMTKLLKGFQPSEMEQKWVIAASGPDDKGIVDVHLCRSWTSYEIYTVRVRVLPGQDGKPGDAEKHGGEVFEILYETSNEFNNTCQSEIEDMAVGLCRGFLGVELGKGPERPKPPVKHHRR
;
A
#
# COMPACT_ATOMS: atom_id res chain seq x y z
N MET A 1 13.65 19.70 -38.55
CA MET A 1 13.25 21.13 -38.51
C MET A 1 12.08 21.28 -37.56
N SER A 2 12.22 22.23 -36.64
CA SER A 2 11.35 22.61 -35.52
C SER A 2 9.93 23.02 -35.94
N ARG A 3 8.95 22.87 -35.03
CA ARG A 3 8.07 23.97 -34.62
C ARG A 3 7.34 23.71 -33.29
N PHE A 4 7.49 24.71 -32.42
CA PHE A 4 7.02 24.85 -31.05
C PHE A 4 5.51 25.17 -30.92
N ILE A 5 4.92 24.70 -29.81
CA ILE A 5 3.94 25.31 -28.88
C ILE A 5 3.25 26.62 -29.30
N ARG A 6 1.90 26.66 -29.21
CA ARG A 6 1.16 27.82 -28.65
C ARG A 6 -0.07 27.41 -27.83
N ARG A 7 -0.08 27.99 -26.63
CA ARG A 7 -1.08 28.02 -25.56
C ARG A 7 -2.24 28.94 -25.95
N ILE A 8 -3.49 28.54 -25.70
CA ILE A 8 -4.62 29.48 -25.61
C ILE A 8 -5.32 29.23 -24.28
N ILE A 9 -5.24 30.26 -23.43
CA ILE A 9 -5.99 30.43 -22.20
C ILE A 9 -7.39 30.90 -22.61
N ASN A 10 -8.44 30.25 -22.16
CA ASN A 10 -9.77 30.84 -22.16
C ASN A 10 -10.33 30.82 -20.73
N ARG A 11 -10.61 32.02 -20.20
CA ARG A 11 -11.11 32.29 -18.86
C ARG A 11 -12.52 32.83 -19.04
N ARG A 12 -13.55 32.07 -18.68
CA ARG A 12 -14.89 32.60 -18.39
C ARG A 12 -15.51 31.81 -17.24
N SER A 13 -15.77 32.53 -16.16
CA SER A 13 -16.48 32.10 -14.97
C SER A 13 -17.94 31.77 -15.27
N ALA A 14 -18.43 30.67 -14.71
CA ALA A 14 -19.81 30.55 -14.23
C ALA A 14 -19.86 29.38 -13.24
N GLU A 15 -20.36 29.70 -12.06
CA GLU A 15 -20.43 28.92 -10.83
C GLU A 15 -21.34 27.69 -10.99
N HIS A 16 -20.81 26.50 -10.72
CA HIS A 16 -21.62 25.35 -10.35
C HIS A 16 -20.74 24.43 -9.49
N LEU A 17 -21.26 24.04 -8.33
CA LEU A 17 -20.55 23.27 -7.31
C LEU A 17 -20.02 21.98 -7.92
N ASP A 18 -18.69 21.82 -7.91
CA ASP A 18 -18.02 20.62 -8.38
C ASP A 18 -18.36 19.45 -7.43
N GLU A 19 -19.36 18.65 -7.82
CA GLU A 19 -19.38 17.24 -7.49
C GLU A 19 -18.16 16.64 -8.19
N VAL A 20 -17.05 16.54 -7.45
CA VAL A 20 -15.82 15.92 -7.94
C VAL A 20 -16.11 14.44 -8.05
N ASP A 21 -16.56 14.02 -9.24
CA ASP A 21 -16.59 12.62 -9.65
C ASP A 21 -15.14 12.13 -9.61
N ASN A 22 -14.77 11.51 -8.48
CA ASN A 22 -13.45 10.89 -8.27
C ASN A 22 -13.41 9.48 -8.87
N THR A 23 -14.19 9.22 -9.93
CA THR A 23 -14.05 8.00 -10.71
C THR A 23 -12.77 8.13 -11.55
N PRO A 24 -11.76 7.26 -11.38
CA PRO A 24 -10.57 7.30 -12.21
C PRO A 24 -10.95 6.99 -13.67
N GLU A 25 -10.82 7.99 -14.55
CA GLU A 25 -11.10 7.91 -15.99
C GLU A 25 -10.06 7.07 -16.77
N ASP A 26 -8.97 6.64 -16.12
CA ASP A 26 -7.95 5.79 -16.74
C ASP A 26 -7.71 4.49 -15.92
N PRO A 27 -7.92 3.29 -16.50
CA PRO A 27 -7.64 2.02 -15.82
C PRO A 27 -6.16 1.80 -15.45
N GLU A 28 -5.21 2.61 -15.98
CA GLU A 28 -3.79 2.60 -15.61
C GLU A 28 -3.42 3.58 -14.47
N GLU A 29 -4.34 4.43 -14.01
CA GLU A 29 -4.04 5.40 -12.95
C GLU A 29 -3.96 4.71 -11.58
N ARG A 30 -2.71 4.52 -11.11
CA ARG A 30 -2.44 4.07 -9.75
C ARG A 30 -2.86 5.14 -8.75
N VAL A 31 -3.41 4.71 -7.62
CA VAL A 31 -3.73 5.62 -6.52
C VAL A 31 -2.46 6.27 -6.02
N THR A 32 -2.47 7.61 -5.92
CA THR A 32 -1.36 8.40 -5.39
C THR A 32 -1.83 9.27 -4.24
N ILE A 33 -1.02 9.39 -3.19
CA ILE A 33 -1.35 10.18 -2.00
C ILE A 33 -0.48 11.44 -2.02
N ARG A 34 -1.10 12.60 -2.28
CA ARG A 34 -0.42 13.90 -2.20
C ARG A 34 -0.11 14.22 -0.74
N ASN A 35 1.11 14.68 -0.47
CA ASN A 35 1.60 15.06 0.87
C ASN A 35 1.50 13.94 1.92
N MET A 36 1.77 12.68 1.52
CA MET A 36 1.87 11.56 2.46
C MET A 36 2.85 11.87 3.60
N ARG A 37 2.40 11.73 4.84
CA ARG A 37 3.24 11.81 6.03
C ARG A 37 3.76 10.41 6.34
N ARG A 38 5.02 10.16 6.02
CA ARG A 38 5.67 8.87 6.21
C ARG A 38 5.81 8.51 7.70
N ILE A 39 5.96 7.22 7.97
CA ILE A 39 6.28 6.70 9.30
C ILE A 39 7.57 7.36 9.83
N GLU A 40 7.52 7.90 11.05
CA GLU A 40 8.60 8.56 11.76
C GLU A 40 9.48 7.57 12.53
N LYS A 41 8.90 6.59 13.24
CA LYS A 41 9.64 5.53 13.95
C LYS A 41 9.22 4.15 13.46
N PRO A 42 9.70 3.74 12.27
CA PRO A 42 9.33 2.48 11.68
C PRO A 42 9.91 1.33 12.48
N LYS A 43 9.05 0.39 12.86
CA LYS A 43 9.46 -0.92 13.32
C LYS A 43 9.18 -1.94 12.23
N SER A 44 10.16 -2.81 11.99
CA SER A 44 10.06 -3.86 10.99
C SER A 44 9.49 -5.13 11.61
N MET A 45 8.59 -5.77 10.86
CA MET A 45 8.15 -7.14 11.07
C MET A 45 8.47 -7.94 9.80
N PRO A 46 9.37 -8.93 9.89
CA PRO A 46 9.63 -9.83 8.77
C PRO A 46 8.35 -10.52 8.35
N TRP A 47 8.16 -10.68 7.05
CA TRP A 47 7.02 -11.37 6.47
C TRP A 47 7.50 -12.26 5.34
N LYS A 48 6.77 -13.34 5.03
CA LYS A 48 7.14 -14.18 3.91
C LYS A 48 5.90 -14.79 3.27
N ALA A 49 5.40 -14.10 2.25
CA ALA A 49 4.23 -14.57 1.51
C ALA A 49 4.40 -14.37 0.01
N ARG A 50 4.09 -15.42 -0.75
CA ARG A 50 4.01 -15.36 -2.21
C ARG A 50 2.72 -14.68 -2.61
N LEU A 51 2.82 -13.79 -3.60
CA LEU A 51 1.69 -13.11 -4.22
C LEU A 51 1.55 -13.55 -5.66
N SER A 52 0.31 -13.74 -6.08
CA SER A 52 -0.01 -13.95 -7.50
C SER A 52 0.22 -12.66 -8.29
N GLY A 53 0.34 -12.78 -9.60
CA GLY A 53 0.37 -11.62 -10.50
C GLY A 53 -0.86 -10.73 -10.37
N SER A 54 -2.04 -11.33 -10.23
CA SER A 54 -3.28 -10.60 -10.01
C SER A 54 -3.24 -9.79 -8.71
N ASP A 55 -2.70 -10.36 -7.64
CA ASP A 55 -2.58 -9.67 -6.36
C ASP A 55 -1.56 -8.54 -6.41
N MET A 56 -0.45 -8.73 -7.14
CA MET A 56 0.50 -7.67 -7.42
C MET A 56 -0.13 -6.49 -8.16
N THR A 57 -0.93 -6.76 -9.19
CA THR A 57 -1.63 -5.72 -9.95
C THR A 57 -2.61 -4.95 -9.06
N LYS A 58 -3.37 -5.62 -8.19
CA LYS A 58 -4.27 -4.97 -7.23
C LYS A 58 -3.51 -4.09 -6.23
N LEU A 59 -2.39 -4.58 -5.70
CA LEU A 59 -1.53 -3.80 -4.79
C LEU A 59 -0.97 -2.55 -5.47
N LEU A 60 -0.50 -2.69 -6.71
CA LEU A 60 0.03 -1.59 -7.50
C LEU A 60 -1.04 -0.55 -7.85
N LYS A 61 -2.27 -1.00 -8.11
CA LYS A 61 -3.41 -0.10 -8.38
C LYS A 61 -3.80 0.68 -7.12
N GLY A 62 -3.81 0.03 -5.96
CA GLY A 62 -4.19 0.65 -4.69
C GLY A 62 -5.71 0.79 -4.51
N PHE A 63 -6.09 1.54 -3.48
CA PHE A 63 -7.49 1.81 -3.11
C PHE A 63 -7.65 3.28 -2.77
N GLN A 64 -8.54 3.97 -3.50
CA GLN A 64 -8.94 5.35 -3.24
C GLN A 64 -10.33 5.33 -2.58
N PRO A 65 -10.48 5.87 -1.36
CA PRO A 65 -11.78 5.95 -0.72
C PRO A 65 -12.68 6.96 -1.45
N SER A 66 -13.94 6.57 -1.67
CA SER A 66 -14.99 7.44 -2.24
C SER A 66 -15.75 8.20 -1.15
N GLU A 67 -15.79 7.68 0.07
CA GLU A 67 -16.57 8.22 1.19
C GLU A 67 -15.70 8.45 2.42
N MET A 68 -16.08 9.44 3.24
CA MET A 68 -15.35 9.77 4.48
C MET A 68 -15.31 8.62 5.51
N GLU A 69 -16.27 7.70 5.44
CA GLU A 69 -16.35 6.53 6.30
C GLU A 69 -15.26 5.49 5.96
N GLN A 70 -14.73 5.53 4.74
CA GLN A 70 -13.62 4.72 4.29
C GLN A 70 -12.32 5.35 4.79
N LYS A 71 -11.92 4.91 5.99
CA LYS A 71 -10.84 5.53 6.78
C LYS A 71 -9.43 5.36 6.22
N TRP A 72 -9.29 4.62 5.13
CA TRP A 72 -8.02 4.17 4.60
C TRP A 72 -7.88 4.49 3.13
N VAL A 73 -6.69 4.91 2.75
CA VAL A 73 -6.23 5.02 1.37
C VAL A 73 -4.99 4.14 1.23
N ILE A 74 -4.93 3.36 0.16
CA ILE A 74 -3.82 2.45 -0.11
C ILE A 74 -3.19 2.86 -1.43
N ALA A 75 -1.88 3.13 -1.42
CA ALA A 75 -1.14 3.55 -2.61
C ALA A 75 0.18 2.79 -2.69
N ALA A 76 0.67 2.55 -3.90
CA ALA A 76 1.96 1.89 -4.11
C ALA A 76 2.99 2.87 -4.69
N SER A 77 4.20 2.83 -4.16
CA SER A 77 5.39 3.46 -4.74
C SER A 77 6.31 2.40 -5.36
N GLY A 78 6.90 2.71 -6.52
CA GLY A 78 7.79 1.79 -7.25
C GLY A 78 7.08 1.04 -8.38
N PRO A 79 7.63 -0.09 -8.87
CA PRO A 79 8.84 -0.74 -8.38
C PRO A 79 10.11 0.12 -8.57
N ASP A 80 11.07 0.01 -7.64
CA ASP A 80 12.41 0.58 -7.76
C ASP A 80 13.33 -0.26 -8.69
N ASP A 81 14.59 0.15 -8.86
CA ASP A 81 15.58 -0.58 -9.69
C ASP A 81 15.84 -2.02 -9.23
N LYS A 82 15.48 -2.36 -7.99
CA LYS A 82 15.60 -3.69 -7.39
C LYS A 82 14.27 -4.47 -7.41
N GLY A 83 13.23 -3.90 -8.00
CA GLY A 83 11.89 -4.49 -8.07
C GLY A 83 11.11 -4.37 -6.78
N ILE A 84 11.51 -3.49 -5.85
CA ILE A 84 10.83 -3.28 -4.57
C ILE A 84 9.68 -2.30 -4.77
N VAL A 85 8.51 -2.70 -4.31
CA VAL A 85 7.28 -1.92 -4.25
C VAL A 85 6.95 -1.69 -2.79
N ASP A 86 6.77 -0.43 -2.40
CA ASP A 86 6.30 -0.07 -1.07
C ASP A 86 4.80 0.25 -1.17
N VAL A 87 3.96 -0.56 -0.51
CA VAL A 87 2.51 -0.35 -0.45
C VAL A 87 2.19 0.36 0.86
N HIS A 88 1.73 1.59 0.75
CA HIS A 88 1.47 2.51 1.85
C HIS A 88 0.00 2.43 2.26
N LEU A 89 -0.25 2.14 3.54
CA LEU A 89 -1.59 2.13 4.13
C LEU A 89 -1.72 3.38 5.00
N CYS A 90 -2.46 4.37 4.50
CA CYS A 90 -2.58 5.67 5.13
C CYS A 90 -4.01 5.97 5.58
N ARG A 91 -4.16 6.86 6.55
CA ARG A 91 -5.45 7.45 6.91
C ARG A 91 -5.92 8.39 5.80
N SER A 92 -7.17 8.25 5.36
CA SER A 92 -7.69 8.99 4.21
C SER A 92 -7.77 10.51 4.41
N TRP A 93 -8.06 10.97 5.63
CA TRP A 93 -8.25 12.41 5.93
C TRP A 93 -7.00 13.14 6.44
N THR A 94 -5.94 12.43 6.85
CA THR A 94 -4.67 13.04 7.29
C THR A 94 -3.48 12.69 6.43
N SER A 95 -3.62 11.70 5.54
CA SER A 95 -2.51 11.11 4.77
C SER A 95 -1.37 10.57 5.63
N TYR A 96 -1.62 10.28 6.92
CA TYR A 96 -0.64 9.64 7.80
C TYR A 96 -0.48 8.18 7.42
N GLU A 97 0.74 7.79 7.09
CA GLU A 97 1.15 6.41 6.89
C GLU A 97 1.22 5.69 8.24
N ILE A 98 0.48 4.58 8.34
CA ILE A 98 0.42 3.75 9.54
C ILE A 98 1.20 2.46 9.33
N TYR A 99 1.07 1.88 8.13
CA TYR A 99 1.77 0.66 7.73
C TYR A 99 2.36 0.82 6.33
N THR A 100 3.49 0.16 6.11
CA THR A 100 4.08 -0.05 4.77
C THR A 100 4.27 -1.54 4.55
N VAL A 101 3.57 -2.12 3.59
CA VAL A 101 3.78 -3.50 3.16
C VAL A 101 4.82 -3.48 2.03
N ARG A 102 5.99 -4.05 2.29
CA ARG A 102 7.08 -4.08 1.32
C ARG A 102 7.07 -5.38 0.56
N VAL A 103 7.01 -5.23 -0.75
CA VAL A 103 6.86 -6.32 -1.69
C VAL A 103 7.99 -6.26 -2.69
N ARG A 104 8.46 -7.41 -3.14
CA ARG A 104 9.38 -7.48 -4.26
C ARG A 104 8.76 -8.22 -5.43
N VAL A 105 8.92 -7.68 -6.63
CA VAL A 105 8.59 -8.38 -7.87
C VAL A 105 9.59 -9.51 -8.06
N LEU A 106 9.10 -10.69 -8.44
CA LEU A 106 9.95 -11.85 -8.64
C LEU A 106 10.78 -11.71 -9.92
N PRO A 107 12.03 -12.18 -9.92
CA PRO A 107 12.90 -12.02 -11.07
C PRO A 107 12.41 -12.86 -12.25
N GLY A 108 12.59 -12.31 -13.46
CA GLY A 108 12.38 -13.05 -14.70
C GLY A 108 13.58 -13.93 -15.05
N GLN A 109 13.59 -14.48 -16.27
CA GLN A 109 14.66 -15.36 -16.75
C GLN A 109 16.05 -14.68 -16.75
N ASP A 110 16.09 -13.34 -16.85
CA ASP A 110 17.32 -12.55 -16.90
C ASP A 110 17.87 -12.16 -15.51
N GLY A 111 17.27 -12.65 -14.42
CA GLY A 111 17.66 -12.33 -13.04
C GLY A 111 17.34 -10.91 -12.58
N LYS A 112 16.80 -10.07 -13.47
CA LYS A 112 16.25 -8.73 -13.18
C LYS A 112 14.80 -8.84 -12.69
N PRO A 113 14.26 -7.82 -11.98
CA PRO A 113 12.85 -7.76 -11.65
C PRO A 113 11.99 -8.04 -12.89
N GLY A 114 11.15 -9.07 -12.81
CA GLY A 114 10.28 -9.45 -13.90
C GLY A 114 9.10 -8.50 -14.04
N ASP A 115 8.20 -8.85 -14.96
CA ASP A 115 6.87 -8.23 -15.00
C ASP A 115 6.04 -8.71 -13.80
N ALA A 116 5.44 -7.77 -13.06
CA ALA A 116 4.73 -8.04 -11.81
C ALA A 116 3.46 -8.89 -12.02
N GLU A 117 2.77 -8.73 -13.15
CA GLU A 117 1.58 -9.50 -13.50
C GLU A 117 1.95 -10.93 -13.91
N LYS A 118 3.07 -11.13 -14.62
CA LYS A 118 3.50 -12.46 -15.06
C LYS A 118 4.20 -13.26 -13.97
N HIS A 119 5.06 -12.61 -13.20
CA HIS A 119 5.93 -13.30 -12.24
C HIS A 119 5.39 -13.25 -10.81
N GLY A 120 4.44 -12.35 -10.52
CA GLY A 120 3.95 -12.14 -9.16
C GLY A 120 5.01 -11.51 -8.25
N GLY A 121 4.83 -11.69 -6.94
CA GLY A 121 5.65 -11.04 -5.94
C GLY A 121 5.88 -11.85 -4.69
N GLU A 122 6.70 -11.28 -3.80
CA GLU A 122 6.88 -11.76 -2.45
C GLU A 122 6.82 -10.59 -1.48
N VAL A 123 5.92 -10.66 -0.50
CA VAL A 123 5.93 -9.78 0.66
C VAL A 123 7.06 -10.25 1.56
N PHE A 124 7.99 -9.35 1.88
CA PHE A 124 9.16 -9.68 2.70
C PHE A 124 9.21 -8.94 4.04
N GLU A 125 8.48 -7.82 4.16
CA GLU A 125 8.53 -6.98 5.34
C GLU A 125 7.27 -6.13 5.47
N ILE A 126 6.80 -5.95 6.71
CA ILE A 126 5.78 -4.97 7.06
C ILE A 126 6.42 -3.97 8.01
N LEU A 127 6.43 -2.69 7.64
CA LEU A 127 6.82 -1.59 8.51
C LEU A 127 5.56 -1.02 9.17
N TYR A 128 5.69 -0.59 10.42
CA TYR A 128 4.61 0.05 11.16
C TYR A 128 5.14 1.16 12.06
N GLU A 129 4.30 2.17 12.26
CA GLU A 129 4.60 3.28 13.18
C GLU A 129 4.50 2.83 14.64
N THR A 130 5.46 3.27 15.45
CA THR A 130 5.50 3.05 16.91
C THR A 130 5.52 4.34 17.73
N SER A 131 5.72 5.50 17.10
CA SER A 131 5.78 6.80 17.79
C SER A 131 4.39 7.39 18.09
N ASN A 132 3.35 6.94 17.37
CA ASN A 132 2.06 7.60 17.42
C ASN A 132 1.14 6.96 18.49
N GLU A 133 0.35 7.80 19.17
CA GLU A 133 -0.65 7.35 20.16
C GLU A 133 -1.77 6.50 19.55
N PHE A 134 -1.84 6.43 18.22
CA PHE A 134 -2.83 5.68 17.45
C PHE A 134 -2.43 4.20 17.20
N ASN A 135 -1.19 3.80 17.50
CA ASN A 135 -0.61 2.48 17.27
C ASN A 135 -0.08 1.83 18.57
N ASN A 136 -0.84 1.93 19.66
CA ASN A 136 -0.59 1.20 20.91
C ASN A 136 -0.94 -0.29 20.80
N THR A 137 -0.39 -0.95 19.79
CA THR A 137 -0.93 -2.19 19.25
C THR A 137 0.14 -3.28 19.31
N CYS A 138 -0.23 -4.47 19.77
CA CYS A 138 0.69 -5.60 19.85
C CYS A 138 0.94 -6.23 18.47
N GLN A 139 1.98 -7.04 18.33
CA GLN A 139 2.39 -7.60 17.03
C GLN A 139 1.26 -8.36 16.30
N SER A 140 0.40 -9.09 17.03
CA SER A 140 -0.71 -9.83 16.41
C SER A 140 -1.76 -8.91 15.81
N GLU A 141 -2.06 -7.81 16.48
CA GLU A 141 -3.02 -6.83 15.98
C GLU A 141 -2.46 -6.08 14.76
N ILE A 142 -1.14 -5.85 14.68
CA ILE A 142 -0.48 -5.29 13.49
C ILE A 142 -0.61 -6.25 12.30
N GLU A 143 -0.36 -7.54 12.53
CA GLU A 143 -0.56 -8.60 11.53
C GLU A 143 -2.01 -8.62 11.05
N ASP A 144 -2.97 -8.73 11.97
CA ASP A 144 -4.39 -8.79 11.63
C ASP A 144 -4.86 -7.53 10.89
N MET A 145 -4.34 -6.36 11.25
CA MET A 145 -4.68 -5.09 10.59
C MET A 145 -4.10 -5.01 9.18
N ALA A 146 -2.81 -5.26 8.98
CA ALA A 146 -2.19 -5.15 7.65
C ALA A 146 -2.80 -6.17 6.68
N VAL A 147 -2.97 -7.43 7.13
CA VAL A 147 -3.63 -8.49 6.34
C VAL A 147 -5.10 -8.14 6.09
N GLY A 148 -5.82 -7.70 7.12
CA GLY A 148 -7.24 -7.35 7.03
C GLY A 148 -7.51 -6.18 6.09
N LEU A 149 -6.65 -5.17 6.06
CA LEU A 149 -6.79 -4.02 5.17
C LEU A 149 -6.54 -4.40 3.70
N CYS A 150 -5.47 -5.14 3.41
CA CYS A 150 -5.20 -5.60 2.04
C CYS A 150 -6.28 -6.57 1.54
N ARG A 151 -6.79 -7.44 2.42
CA ARG A 151 -7.88 -8.34 2.07
C ARG A 151 -9.20 -7.60 1.88
N GLY A 152 -9.54 -6.70 2.79
CA GLY A 152 -10.83 -6.00 2.81
C GLY A 152 -10.98 -4.96 1.70
N PHE A 153 -9.93 -4.20 1.40
CA PHE A 153 -9.98 -3.12 0.42
C PHE A 153 -9.49 -3.51 -0.97
N LEU A 154 -8.56 -4.46 -1.07
CA LEU A 154 -7.98 -4.88 -2.36
C LEU A 154 -8.36 -6.31 -2.76
N GLY A 155 -8.91 -7.12 -1.85
CA GLY A 155 -9.10 -8.54 -2.11
C GLY A 155 -7.79 -9.28 -2.34
N VAL A 156 -6.74 -8.89 -1.61
CA VAL A 156 -5.39 -9.47 -1.66
C VAL A 156 -5.10 -10.26 -0.40
N GLU A 157 -4.67 -11.52 -0.57
CA GLU A 157 -4.30 -12.40 0.53
C GLU A 157 -2.79 -12.33 0.79
N LEU A 158 -2.39 -11.66 1.88
CA LEU A 158 -0.97 -11.53 2.26
C LEU A 158 -0.39 -12.77 2.96
N GLY A 159 -1.12 -13.90 3.01
CA GLY A 159 -0.66 -15.12 3.71
C GLY A 159 -0.57 -14.94 5.23
N LYS A 160 0.12 -15.88 5.90
CA LYS A 160 0.38 -15.81 7.35
C LYS A 160 1.78 -15.26 7.62
N GLY A 161 1.92 -14.49 8.69
CA GLY A 161 3.20 -13.98 9.15
C GLY A 161 4.13 -15.06 9.69
N PRO A 162 5.34 -14.67 10.16
CA PRO A 162 6.27 -15.60 10.79
C PRO A 162 5.60 -16.32 11.97
N GLU A 163 5.92 -17.60 12.15
CA GLU A 163 5.33 -18.43 13.21
C GLU A 163 5.60 -17.78 14.58
N ARG A 164 4.54 -17.53 15.34
CA ARG A 164 4.64 -16.93 16.67
C ARG A 164 5.43 -17.86 17.59
N PRO A 165 6.39 -17.35 18.39
CA PRO A 165 6.97 -18.15 19.45
C PRO A 165 5.85 -18.59 20.40
N LYS A 166 5.77 -19.89 20.68
CA LYS A 166 4.78 -20.43 21.62
C LYS A 166 4.94 -19.71 22.97
N PRO A 167 3.85 -19.24 23.60
CA PRO A 167 3.95 -18.60 24.90
C PRO A 167 4.62 -19.59 25.88
N PRO A 168 5.48 -19.10 26.78
CA PRO A 168 6.12 -19.96 27.77
C PRO A 168 5.03 -20.71 28.55
N VAL A 169 5.17 -22.03 28.62
CA VAL A 169 4.24 -22.88 29.39
C VAL A 169 4.30 -22.42 30.84
N LYS A 170 3.22 -21.80 31.32
CA LYS A 170 3.08 -21.42 32.74
C LYS A 170 2.93 -22.71 33.54
N HIS A 171 4.05 -23.24 34.03
CA HIS A 171 4.03 -24.25 35.07
C HIS A 171 3.41 -23.61 36.31
N HIS A 172 2.14 -23.91 36.56
CA HIS A 172 1.54 -23.65 37.85
C HIS A 172 2.27 -24.55 38.83
N ARG A 173 3.19 -23.96 39.61
CA ARG A 173 3.72 -24.63 40.80
C ARG A 173 2.52 -24.90 41.71
N ARG A 174 2.21 -26.17 41.90
CA ARG A 174 1.32 -26.65 42.95
C ARG A 174 1.99 -26.51 44.30
#